data_AF-A0A7Y6XMV3-F1
#
_entry.id   AF-A0A7Y6XMV3-F1
#
_cell.length_a   1.000
_cell.length_b   1.000
_cell.length_c   1.000
_cell.angle_alpha   90.00
_cell.angle_beta   90.00
_cell.angle_gamma   90.00
#
_symmetry.space_group_name_H-M   'P 1'
#
loop_
_entity.id
_entity.type
_entity.pdbx_description
1 polymer ?
#
loop_
_entity_poly.entity_id
_entity_poly.type
_entity_poly.pdbx_seq_one_letter_code
_entity_poly.pdbx_strand_id
1 'polypeptide(L)'
;MALTTASKELKSFYDKELHKHIDNDSQSHIQRMNIRISKVDQKLKYVIDKDIKCLFGLITSVKGVGLQIAANSLMATHGFPQFTNWRKFSCYCGLAPFEYS
;
A
#
# COMPACT_ATOMS: atom_id res chain seq x y z
N MET A 1 -0.51 12.89 -2.99
CA MET A 1 0.55 13.80 -2.50
C MET A 1 1.42 14.32 -3.64
N ALA A 2 2.05 13.50 -4.47
CA ALA A 2 2.88 13.99 -5.58
C ALA A 2 2.14 14.94 -6.55
N LEU A 3 0.98 14.53 -7.09
CA LEU A 3 0.20 15.34 -8.04
C LEU A 3 -0.32 16.66 -7.43
N THR A 4 -0.77 16.62 -6.18
CA THR A 4 -1.19 17.82 -5.43
C THR A 4 -0.02 18.78 -5.16
N THR A 5 1.17 18.25 -4.86
CA THR A 5 2.35 19.07 -4.60
C THR A 5 2.83 19.72 -5.89
N ALA A 6 2.95 18.94 -6.97
CA ALA A 6 3.31 19.45 -8.29
C ALA A 6 2.33 20.53 -8.76
N SER A 7 1.01 20.31 -8.66
CA SER A 7 0.00 21.33 -9.00
C SER A 7 0.22 22.64 -8.23
N LYS A 8 0.48 22.56 -6.92
CA LYS A 8 0.72 23.73 -6.06
C LYS A 8 2.01 24.47 -6.42
N GLU A 9 3.08 23.76 -6.75
CA GLU A 9 4.36 24.35 -7.17
C GLU A 9 4.22 25.11 -8.49
N LEU A 10 3.41 24.60 -9.42
CA LEU A 10 3.19 25.24 -10.73
C LEU A 10 2.40 26.56 -10.62
N LYS A 11 1.70 26.80 -9.51
CA LYS A 11 0.89 28.02 -9.29
C LYS A 11 1.67 29.32 -9.47
N SER A 12 2.95 29.35 -9.12
CA SER A 12 3.79 30.55 -9.23
C SER A 12 4.30 30.82 -10.64
N PHE A 13 4.21 29.86 -11.55
CA PHE A 13 4.81 29.93 -12.89
C PHE A 13 3.80 30.13 -14.02
N TYR A 14 2.52 29.83 -13.79
CA TYR A 14 1.46 29.91 -14.79
C TYR A 14 0.39 30.95 -14.45
N ASP A 15 -0.39 31.35 -15.45
CA ASP A 15 -1.56 32.18 -15.26
C ASP A 15 -2.66 31.44 -14.44
N LYS A 16 -3.56 32.22 -13.85
CA LYS A 16 -4.57 31.70 -12.92
C LYS A 16 -5.53 30.71 -13.60
N GLU A 17 -5.86 30.91 -14.87
CA GLU A 17 -6.81 30.05 -15.59
C GLU A 17 -6.18 28.70 -15.92
N LEU A 18 -4.94 28.71 -16.45
CA LEU A 18 -4.21 27.49 -16.75
C LEU A 18 -3.89 26.67 -15.49
N HIS A 19 -3.45 27.34 -14.42
CA HIS A 19 -3.21 26.66 -13.13
C HIS A 19 -4.49 26.00 -12.59
N LYS A 20 -5.63 26.70 -12.66
CA LYS A 20 -6.93 26.15 -12.23
C LYS A 20 -7.32 24.90 -13.03
N HIS A 21 -7.07 24.89 -14.34
CA HIS A 21 -7.31 23.72 -15.17
C HIS A 21 -6.43 22.53 -14.74
N ILE A 22 -5.12 22.75 -14.56
CA ILE A 22 -4.16 21.73 -14.13
C ILE A 22 -4.52 21.17 -12.73
N ASP A 23 -4.91 22.03 -11.80
CA ASP A 23 -5.29 21.60 -10.46
C ASP A 23 -6.56 20.75 -10.48
N ASN A 24 -7.59 21.19 -11.20
CA ASN A 24 -8.84 20.42 -11.36
C ASN A 24 -8.58 19.05 -11.97
N ASP A 25 -7.78 18.97 -13.03
CA ASP A 25 -7.43 17.70 -13.66
C ASP A 25 -6.65 16.79 -12.69
N SER A 26 -5.66 17.34 -11.98
CA SER A 26 -4.89 16.62 -10.96
C SER A 26 -5.78 16.05 -9.84
N GLN A 27 -6.74 16.83 -9.35
CA GLN A 27 -7.71 16.36 -8.34
C GLN A 27 -8.59 15.24 -8.90
N SER A 28 -9.05 15.35 -10.15
CA SER A 28 -9.84 14.31 -10.81
C SER A 28 -9.07 12.99 -10.90
N HIS A 29 -7.76 13.05 -11.17
CA HIS A 29 -6.89 11.88 -11.22
C HIS A 29 -6.72 11.25 -9.85
N ILE A 30 -6.50 12.05 -8.80
CA ILE A 30 -6.39 11.58 -7.42
C ILE A 30 -7.67 10.88 -6.98
N GLN A 31 -8.83 11.48 -7.24
CA GLN A 31 -10.13 10.87 -6.92
C GLN A 31 -10.31 9.52 -7.61
N ARG A 32 -10.01 9.45 -8.91
CA ARG A 32 -10.06 8.20 -9.68
C ARG A 32 -9.12 7.14 -9.11
N MET A 33 -7.91 7.51 -8.71
CA MET A 33 -6.96 6.59 -8.07
C MET A 33 -7.47 6.08 -6.72
N ASN A 34 -8.00 6.97 -5.87
CA ASN A 34 -8.58 6.58 -4.58
C ASN A 34 -9.74 5.60 -4.72
N ILE A 35 -10.64 5.83 -5.69
CA ILE A 35 -11.74 4.90 -5.99
C ILE A 35 -11.19 3.53 -6.42
N ARG A 36 -10.15 3.51 -7.26
CA ARG A 36 -9.52 2.25 -7.69
C ARG A 36 -8.86 1.51 -6.53
N ILE A 37 -8.14 2.20 -5.65
CA ILE A 37 -7.55 1.62 -4.44
C ILE A 37 -8.65 1.00 -3.57
N SER A 38 -9.73 1.72 -3.30
CA SER A 38 -10.84 1.22 -2.50
C SER A 38 -11.49 -0.04 -3.09
N LYS A 39 -11.66 -0.10 -4.42
CA LYS A 39 -12.17 -1.29 -5.11
C LYS A 39 -11.23 -2.49 -4.96
N VAL A 40 -9.92 -2.27 -5.00
CA VAL A 40 -8.93 -3.35 -4.77
C VAL A 40 -9.00 -3.84 -3.33
N ASP A 41 -9.08 -2.93 -2.36
CA ASP A 41 -9.19 -3.27 -0.93
C ASP A 41 -10.44 -4.08 -0.61
N GLN A 42 -11.57 -3.75 -1.26
CA GLN A 42 -12.81 -4.54 -1.14
C GLN A 42 -12.65 -5.95 -1.69
N LYS A 43 -12.00 -6.10 -2.86
CA LYS A 43 -11.71 -7.43 -3.44
C LYS A 43 -10.77 -8.23 -2.56
N LEU A 44 -9.74 -7.61 -2.00
CA LEU A 44 -8.83 -8.25 -1.05
C LEU A 44 -9.58 -8.78 0.17
N LYS A 45 -10.43 -7.94 0.80
CA LYS A 45 -11.26 -8.36 1.94
C LYS A 45 -12.16 -9.54 1.59
N TYR A 46 -12.81 -9.51 0.43
CA TYR A 46 -13.66 -10.60 -0.03
C TYR A 46 -12.90 -11.93 -0.15
N VAL A 47 -11.73 -11.93 -0.79
CA VAL A 47 -10.88 -13.13 -0.92
C VAL A 47 -10.39 -13.60 0.45
N ILE A 48 -10.00 -12.67 1.31
CA ILE A 48 -9.53 -12.98 2.66
C ILE A 48 -10.61 -13.68 3.49
N ASP A 49 -11.82 -13.10 3.52
CA ASP A 49 -12.95 -13.64 4.28
C ASP A 49 -13.37 -15.03 3.79
N LYS A 50 -13.20 -15.30 2.49
CA LYS A 50 -13.56 -16.57 1.87
C LYS A 50 -12.55 -17.67 2.15
N ASP A 51 -11.26 -17.42 1.95
CA ASP A 51 -10.27 -18.49 1.82
C ASP A 51 -9.25 -18.55 2.99
N ILE A 52 -8.93 -17.42 3.62
CA ILE A 52 -7.77 -17.29 4.54
C ILE A 52 -8.10 -16.51 5.82
N LYS A 53 -9.37 -16.46 6.21
CA LYS A 53 -9.87 -15.64 7.32
C LYS A 53 -9.16 -15.89 8.65
N CYS A 54 -8.94 -17.16 8.99
CA CYS A 54 -8.25 -17.55 10.22
C CYS A 54 -6.80 -17.03 10.23
N LEU A 55 -6.06 -17.27 9.15
CA LEU A 55 -4.67 -16.87 9.03
C LEU A 55 -4.51 -15.34 9.02
N PHE A 56 -5.44 -14.63 8.37
CA PHE A 56 -5.50 -13.18 8.42
C PHE A 56 -5.76 -12.65 9.84
N GLY A 57 -6.67 -13.28 10.59
CA GLY A 57 -6.93 -12.95 12.00
C GLY A 57 -5.68 -13.11 12.88
N LEU A 58 -4.90 -14.17 12.66
CA LEU A 58 -3.64 -14.38 13.39
C LEU A 58 -2.61 -13.28 13.08
N ILE A 59 -2.41 -12.94 11.81
CA ILE A 59 -1.43 -11.91 11.42
C ILE A 59 -1.83 -10.52 11.93
N THR A 60 -3.11 -10.17 11.81
CA THR A 60 -3.63 -8.87 12.25
C THR A 60 -3.76 -8.72 13.77
N SER A 61 -3.57 -9.80 14.54
CA SER A 61 -3.46 -9.74 16.00
C SER A 61 -2.22 -8.97 16.47
N VAL A 62 -1.19 -8.86 15.61
CA VAL A 62 0.01 -8.08 15.89
C VAL A 62 -0.29 -6.59 15.73
N LYS A 63 -0.04 -5.81 16.79
CA LYS A 63 -0.26 -4.36 16.79
C LYS A 63 0.52 -3.70 15.64
N GLY A 64 -0.18 -2.89 14.86
CA GLY A 64 0.38 -2.18 13.71
C GLY A 64 0.28 -2.95 12.38
N VAL A 65 -0.20 -4.20 12.39
CA VAL A 65 -0.42 -4.98 11.17
C VAL A 65 -1.86 -4.84 10.68
N GLY A 66 -2.06 -4.01 9.66
CA GLY A 66 -3.35 -3.82 8.99
C GLY A 66 -3.52 -4.67 7.73
N LEU A 67 -4.62 -4.45 7.00
CA LEU A 67 -4.99 -5.18 5.77
C LEU A 67 -3.83 -5.31 4.77
N GLN A 68 -3.19 -4.19 4.43
CA GLN A 68 -2.14 -4.17 3.39
C GLN A 68 -0.90 -4.97 3.80
N ILE A 69 -0.44 -4.77 5.04
CA ILE A 69 0.73 -5.49 5.58
C ILE A 69 0.43 -6.98 5.70
N ALA A 70 -0.75 -7.34 6.20
CA ALA A 70 -1.18 -8.72 6.33
C ALA A 70 -1.29 -9.42 4.97
N ALA A 71 -1.97 -8.79 4.00
CA ALA A 71 -2.11 -9.33 2.65
C ALA A 71 -0.74 -9.50 1.97
N ASN A 72 0.15 -8.49 2.07
CA ASN A 72 1.47 -8.57 1.47
C ASN A 72 2.35 -9.65 2.13
N SER A 73 2.27 -9.79 3.45
CA SER A 73 2.99 -10.86 4.17
C SER A 73 2.49 -12.23 3.76
N LEU A 74 1.17 -12.41 3.61
CA LEU A 74 0.58 -13.67 3.14
C LEU A 74 1.02 -14.02 1.72
N MET A 75 0.98 -13.06 0.80
CA MET A 75 1.39 -13.26 -0.58
C MET A 75 2.88 -13.58 -0.69
N ALA A 76 3.74 -12.77 -0.05
CA ALA A 76 5.19 -12.96 -0.11
C ALA A 76 5.64 -14.29 0.51
N THR A 77 4.93 -14.78 1.52
CA THR A 77 5.28 -16.02 2.22
C THR A 77 4.50 -17.24 1.74
N HIS A 78 3.57 -17.07 0.79
CA HIS A 78 2.59 -18.09 0.40
C HIS A 78 1.78 -18.68 1.58
N GLY A 79 1.50 -17.86 2.60
CA GLY A 79 0.87 -18.32 3.86
C GLY A 79 1.85 -18.96 4.85
N PHE A 80 3.10 -18.51 4.85
CA PHE A 80 4.25 -18.99 5.65
C PHE A 80 5.03 -20.26 5.28
N PRO A 81 4.67 -21.11 4.28
CA PRO A 81 5.51 -22.25 3.91
C PRO A 81 6.77 -21.83 3.12
N GLN A 82 6.78 -20.66 2.47
CA GLN A 82 7.89 -20.25 1.60
C GLN A 82 9.22 -20.04 2.36
N PHE A 83 9.15 -19.66 3.63
CA PHE A 83 10.32 -19.37 4.45
C PHE A 83 10.41 -20.34 5.62
N THR A 84 11.58 -20.96 5.79
CA THR A 84 11.81 -21.93 6.87
C THR A 84 11.91 -21.29 8.26
N ASN A 85 12.19 -19.98 8.33
CA ASN A 85 12.25 -19.24 9.60
C ASN A 85 11.96 -17.75 9.38
N TRP A 86 11.64 -17.07 10.48
CA TRP A 86 11.33 -15.65 10.48
C TRP A 86 12.50 -14.78 9.98
N ARG A 87 13.75 -15.15 10.27
CA ARG A 87 14.93 -14.37 9.87
C ARG A 87 15.08 -14.29 8.36
N LYS A 88 14.81 -15.38 7.62
CA LYS A 88 14.83 -15.37 6.15
C LYS A 88 13.78 -14.44 5.57
N PHE A 89 12.58 -14.42 6.16
CA PHE A 89 11.55 -13.48 5.75
C PHE A 89 11.93 -12.03 6.10
N SER A 90 12.53 -11.80 7.28
CA SER A 90 13.08 -10.48 7.65
C SER A 90 14.20 -10.02 6.70
N CYS A 91 15.06 -10.92 6.23
CA CYS A 91 16.06 -10.61 5.21
C CYS A 91 15.40 -10.23 3.88
N TYR A 92 14.38 -10.98 3.45
CA TYR A 92 13.60 -10.65 2.25
C TYR A 92 12.96 -9.25 2.34
N CYS A 93 12.44 -8.89 3.51
CA CYS A 93 11.90 -7.55 3.77
C CYS A 93 12.97 -6.45 3.93
N GLY A 94 14.26 -6.79 3.94
CA GLY A 94 15.36 -5.84 4.21
C GLY A 94 15.43 -5.34 5.66
N LEU A 95 14.82 -6.08 6.60
CA LEU A 95 14.71 -5.71 8.01
C LEU A 95 15.65 -6.49 8.93
N ALA A 96 16.26 -7.58 8.43
CA ALA A 96 17.14 -8.39 9.25
C ALA A 96 18.42 -7.62 9.62
N PRO A 97 18.78 -7.53 10.90
CA PRO A 97 20.09 -7.02 11.30
C PRO A 97 21.19 -7.99 10.87
N PHE A 98 22.28 -7.42 10.37
CA PHE A 98 23.52 -8.11 10.06
C PHE A 98 24.60 -7.60 11.00
N GLU A 99 25.42 -8.50 11.54
CA GLU A 99 26.62 -8.10 12.25
C GLU A 99 27.56 -7.40 11.26
N TYR A 100 28.18 -6.29 11.67
CA TYR A 100 29.21 -5.65 10.90
C TYR A 100 30.36 -6.64 10.69
N SER A 101 30.77 -6.85 9.43
CA SER A 101 31.99 -7.58 9.09
C SER A 101 33.23 -6.70 9.25
#